data_AF-A0A916MVY4-F1
#
_entry.id   AF-A0A916MVY4-F1
#
_cell.length_a   1.000
_cell.length_b   1.000
_cell.length_c   1.000
_cell.angle_alpha   90.00
_cell.angle_beta   90.00
_cell.angle_gamma   90.00
#
_symmetry.space_group_name_H-M   'P 1'
#
loop_
_entity.id
_entity.type
_entity.pdbx_description
1 polymer ?
#
loop_
_entity_poly.entity_id
_entity_poly.type
_entity_poly.pdbx_seq_one_letter_code
_entity_poly.pdbx_strand_id
1 'polypeptide(L)'
;MRGWARGRAKWPSRIGWSLLSIGIALAMGCAALPGGGASSLLARGKTAVEKGELLEAYAIFKQIEREYPDSEENHEAWHYAVAIFQRKYQELRHKDPRSPWVSEEPEFLYGWLVHRVARGDGDKAARILFRGMPWSLYQAYLAWAEGRPETAGWRIVAEEDNGIIEKVEIDRS
;
A
#
# COMPACT_ATOMS: atom_id res chain seq x y z
N MET A 1 -29.00 48.61 17.62
CA MET A 1 -28.13 48.13 16.53
C MET A 1 -28.89 47.11 15.69
N ARG A 2 -28.60 47.13 14.39
CA ARG A 2 -29.31 46.56 13.23
C ARG A 2 -29.82 45.12 13.39
N GLY A 3 -31.08 44.90 12.99
CA GLY A 3 -31.64 43.57 12.73
C GLY A 3 -31.40 43.13 11.29
N TRP A 4 -31.29 41.82 11.05
CA TRP A 4 -31.21 41.22 9.71
C TRP A 4 -32.15 40.02 9.62
N ALA A 5 -33.08 40.14 8.67
CA ALA A 5 -34.13 39.20 8.31
C ALA A 5 -33.57 37.97 7.58
N ARG A 6 -34.13 36.78 7.87
CA ARG A 6 -33.94 35.57 7.07
C ARG A 6 -35.07 35.47 6.05
N GLY A 7 -34.79 35.83 4.81
CA GLY A 7 -35.66 35.56 3.66
C GLY A 7 -35.55 34.09 3.25
N ARG A 8 -36.68 33.37 3.24
CA ARG A 8 -36.85 32.08 2.55
C ARG A 8 -37.36 32.36 1.14
N ALA A 9 -36.65 31.92 0.12
CA ALA A 9 -37.17 31.83 -1.24
C ALA A 9 -37.84 30.47 -1.47
N LYS A 10 -39.00 30.51 -2.14
CA LYS A 10 -39.86 29.38 -2.53
C LYS A 10 -39.77 29.16 -4.05
N TRP A 11 -39.51 27.90 -4.47
CA TRP A 11 -40.05 27.15 -5.64
C TRP A 11 -39.83 27.73 -7.08
N PRO A 12 -39.92 26.98 -8.23
CA PRO A 12 -40.69 25.75 -8.46
C PRO A 12 -40.10 24.64 -9.40
N SER A 13 -40.72 23.47 -9.26
CA SER A 13 -41.22 22.47 -10.23
C SER A 13 -40.82 22.44 -11.74
N ARG A 14 -40.35 21.24 -12.15
CA ARG A 14 -40.74 20.38 -13.31
C ARG A 14 -40.47 20.82 -14.77
N ILE A 15 -40.28 19.77 -15.60
CA ILE A 15 -40.28 19.64 -17.08
C ILE A 15 -38.85 19.70 -17.67
N GLY A 16 -38.39 18.79 -18.54
CA GLY A 16 -39.08 17.77 -19.31
C GLY A 16 -38.12 16.77 -19.95
N TRP A 17 -38.73 15.78 -20.58
CA TRP A 17 -38.13 14.65 -21.27
C TRP A 17 -37.42 15.07 -22.55
N SER A 18 -36.27 14.46 -22.83
CA SER A 18 -35.80 14.17 -24.19
C SER A 18 -34.98 12.88 -24.18
N LEU A 19 -35.58 11.83 -24.73
CA LEU A 19 -34.90 10.64 -25.24
C LEU A 19 -34.03 11.06 -26.43
N LEU A 20 -32.75 10.75 -26.41
CA LEU A 20 -32.00 10.56 -27.66
C LEU A 20 -31.04 9.38 -27.50
N SER A 21 -31.34 8.34 -28.26
CA SER A 21 -30.62 7.08 -28.41
C SER A 21 -29.21 7.31 -28.92
N ILE A 22 -28.19 6.79 -28.24
CA ILE A 22 -26.88 6.52 -28.85
C ILE A 22 -26.32 5.20 -28.29
N GLY A 23 -26.16 4.24 -29.20
CA GLY A 23 -25.02 3.31 -29.23
C GLY A 23 -24.98 2.20 -28.20
N ILE A 24 -25.48 1.02 -28.57
CA ILE A 24 -24.95 -0.24 -28.06
C ILE A 24 -23.53 -0.37 -28.63
N ALA A 25 -22.52 -0.01 -27.85
CA ALA A 25 -21.19 -0.57 -27.99
C ALA A 25 -21.06 -1.64 -26.91
N LEU A 26 -21.08 -2.90 -27.34
CA LEU A 26 -20.64 -4.04 -26.56
C LEU A 26 -19.16 -3.86 -26.23
N ALA A 27 -18.87 -3.11 -25.18
CA ALA A 27 -17.67 -3.33 -24.42
C ALA A 27 -18.00 -4.45 -23.43
N MET A 28 -17.42 -5.63 -23.66
CA MET A 28 -17.12 -6.55 -22.57
C MET A 28 -16.08 -5.86 -21.67
N GLY A 29 -16.50 -4.82 -20.97
CA GLY A 29 -15.80 -4.29 -19.83
C GLY A 29 -16.09 -5.25 -18.70
N CYS A 30 -15.02 -5.79 -18.11
CA CYS A 30 -15.06 -6.39 -16.79
C CYS A 30 -16.04 -5.61 -15.93
N ALA A 31 -17.06 -6.29 -15.42
CA ALA A 31 -18.02 -5.71 -14.50
C ALA A 31 -17.23 -5.14 -13.31
N ALA A 32 -17.00 -3.83 -13.32
CA ALA A 32 -16.51 -3.11 -12.17
C ALA A 32 -17.60 -3.23 -11.12
N LEU A 33 -17.34 -4.09 -10.13
CA LEU A 33 -18.15 -4.16 -8.93
C LEU A 33 -18.26 -2.74 -8.35
N PRO A 34 -19.42 -2.36 -7.77
CA PRO A 34 -19.60 -1.08 -7.10
C PRO A 34 -18.84 -1.11 -5.75
N GLY A 35 -17.52 -1.09 -5.82
CA GLY A 35 -16.58 -0.98 -4.72
C GLY A 35 -15.42 -0.16 -5.24
N GLY A 36 -15.28 1.06 -4.73
CA GLY A 36 -14.47 2.13 -5.33
C GLY A 36 -13.06 1.71 -5.72
N GLY A 37 -12.58 2.22 -6.86
CA GLY A 37 -11.26 1.93 -7.39
C GLY A 37 -10.11 2.33 -6.46
N ALA A 38 -8.87 2.08 -6.90
CA ALA A 38 -7.66 2.25 -6.10
C ALA A 38 -7.60 3.57 -5.29
N SER A 39 -8.01 4.70 -5.87
CA SER A 39 -8.07 6.00 -5.20
C SER A 39 -9.03 6.04 -4.01
N SER A 40 -10.18 5.37 -4.11
CA SER A 40 -11.15 5.28 -3.02
C SER A 40 -10.63 4.40 -1.88
N LEU A 41 -10.01 3.26 -2.21
CA LEU A 41 -9.36 2.40 -1.21
C LEU A 41 -8.22 3.14 -0.51
N LEU A 42 -7.37 3.83 -1.26
CA LEU A 42 -6.26 4.59 -0.68
C LEU A 42 -6.76 5.68 0.29
N ALA A 43 -7.80 6.42 -0.09
CA ALA A 43 -8.41 7.42 0.78
C ALA A 43 -8.94 6.79 2.08
N ARG A 44 -9.63 5.66 1.99
CA ARG A 44 -10.12 4.91 3.16
C ARG A 44 -8.98 4.42 4.05
N GLY A 45 -7.92 3.88 3.46
CA GLY A 45 -6.73 3.44 4.18
C GLY A 45 -6.07 4.58 4.94
N LYS A 46 -5.89 5.76 4.31
CA LYS A 46 -5.37 6.96 4.96
C LYS A 46 -6.25 7.43 6.13
N THR A 47 -7.57 7.45 5.95
CA THR A 47 -8.50 7.79 7.04
C THR A 47 -8.40 6.79 8.21
N ALA A 48 -8.25 5.49 7.94
CA ALA A 48 -8.03 4.50 9.00
C ALA A 48 -6.70 4.75 9.75
N VAL A 49 -5.62 5.14 9.04
CA VAL A 49 -4.36 5.56 9.68
C VAL A 49 -4.58 6.77 10.60
N GLU A 50 -5.30 7.78 10.14
CA GLU A 50 -5.60 9.01 10.92
C GLU A 50 -6.41 8.71 12.19
N LYS A 51 -7.30 7.71 12.14
CA LYS A 51 -8.09 7.24 13.29
C LYS A 51 -7.31 6.29 14.21
N GLY A 52 -6.10 5.87 13.84
CA GLY A 52 -5.32 4.89 14.57
C GLY A 52 -5.77 3.43 14.36
N GLU A 53 -6.63 3.18 13.39
CA GLU A 53 -7.17 1.86 13.00
C GLU A 53 -6.15 1.10 12.13
N LEU A 54 -4.94 0.88 12.66
CA LEU A 54 -3.78 0.43 11.87
C LEU A 54 -3.97 -0.94 11.20
N LEU A 55 -4.71 -1.86 11.84
CA LEU A 55 -4.97 -3.19 11.26
C LEU A 55 -5.90 -3.08 10.04
N GLU A 56 -6.93 -2.24 10.14
CA GLU A 56 -7.84 -1.97 9.03
C GLU A 56 -7.11 -1.26 7.89
N ALA A 57 -6.34 -0.22 8.21
CA ALA A 57 -5.51 0.49 7.23
C ALA A 57 -4.60 -0.47 6.47
N TYR A 58 -3.88 -1.34 7.20
CA TYR A 58 -2.99 -2.33 6.60
C TYR A 58 -3.72 -3.31 5.70
N ALA A 59 -4.89 -3.83 6.13
CA ALA A 59 -5.71 -4.70 5.31
C ALA A 59 -6.16 -4.02 3.99
N ILE A 60 -6.52 -2.74 4.05
CA ILE A 60 -6.87 -1.94 2.86
C ILE A 60 -5.67 -1.79 1.93
N PHE A 61 -4.47 -1.50 2.45
CA PHE A 61 -3.27 -1.39 1.61
C PHE A 61 -2.88 -2.73 0.96
N LYS A 62 -3.04 -3.85 1.68
CA LYS A 62 -2.87 -5.19 1.09
C LYS A 62 -3.90 -5.48 0.00
N GLN A 63 -5.12 -4.96 0.14
CA GLN A 63 -6.13 -5.07 -0.90
C GLN A 63 -5.71 -4.30 -2.16
N ILE A 64 -5.17 -3.09 -2.02
CA ILE A 64 -4.67 -2.29 -3.14
C ILE A 64 -3.56 -3.04 -3.89
N GLU A 65 -2.60 -3.64 -3.19
CA GLU A 65 -1.53 -4.43 -3.81
C GLU A 65 -2.08 -5.62 -4.61
N ARG A 66 -3.11 -6.29 -4.10
CA ARG A 66 -3.71 -7.47 -4.76
C ARG A 66 -4.56 -7.11 -5.98
N GLU A 67 -5.33 -6.03 -5.89
CA GLU A 67 -6.32 -5.67 -6.91
C GLU A 67 -5.79 -4.69 -7.95
N TYR A 68 -4.81 -3.86 -7.56
CA TYR A 68 -4.28 -2.77 -8.36
C TYR A 68 -2.75 -2.66 -8.26
N PRO A 69 -1.98 -3.75 -8.47
CA PRO A 69 -0.52 -3.77 -8.27
C PRO A 69 0.20 -2.71 -9.11
N ASP A 70 -0.36 -2.39 -10.28
CA ASP A 70 0.24 -1.45 -11.23
C ASP A 70 -0.12 0.03 -10.99
N SER A 71 -1.01 0.33 -10.05
CA SER A 71 -1.53 1.69 -9.82
C SER A 71 -0.57 2.62 -9.04
N GLU A 72 -0.69 3.92 -9.27
CA GLU A 72 0.00 4.96 -8.47
C GLU A 72 -0.43 4.91 -6.99
N GLU A 73 -1.67 4.53 -6.73
CA GLU A 73 -2.16 4.34 -5.37
C GLU A 73 -1.48 3.19 -4.65
N ASN A 74 -1.14 2.11 -5.36
CA ASN A 74 -0.33 1.05 -4.81
C ASN A 74 1.09 1.54 -4.46
N HIS A 75 1.63 2.44 -5.29
CA HIS A 75 2.93 3.03 -4.98
C HIS A 75 2.92 3.81 -3.67
N GLU A 76 1.85 4.56 -3.42
CA GLU A 76 1.68 5.29 -2.18
C GLU A 76 1.33 4.36 -1.00
N ALA A 77 0.46 3.36 -1.21
CA ALA A 77 0.06 2.39 -0.21
C ALA A 77 1.25 1.64 0.41
N TRP A 78 2.27 1.31 -0.39
CA TRP A 78 3.53 0.73 0.08
C TRP A 78 4.13 1.47 1.27
N HIS A 79 4.19 2.81 1.19
CA HIS A 79 4.80 3.63 2.24
C HIS A 79 4.07 3.49 3.58
N TYR A 80 2.74 3.55 3.54
CA TYR A 80 1.92 3.37 4.72
C TYR A 80 1.98 1.94 5.26
N ALA A 81 1.91 0.95 4.37
CA ALA A 81 1.96 -0.45 4.74
C ALA A 81 3.28 -0.81 5.44
N VAL A 82 4.42 -0.37 4.90
CA VAL A 82 5.74 -0.60 5.51
C VAL A 82 5.83 0.09 6.87
N ALA A 83 5.38 1.35 7.01
CA ALA A 83 5.42 2.04 8.29
C ALA A 83 4.60 1.32 9.37
N ILE A 84 3.42 0.80 9.02
CA ILE A 84 2.59 0.00 9.93
C ILE A 84 3.30 -1.32 10.28
N PHE A 85 3.82 -2.03 9.28
CA PHE A 85 4.55 -3.27 9.48
C PHE A 85 5.76 -3.09 10.40
N GLN A 86 6.62 -2.11 10.14
CA GLN A 86 7.81 -1.88 10.95
C GLN A 86 7.44 -1.62 12.41
N ARG A 87 6.42 -0.79 12.66
CA ARG A 87 5.90 -0.56 14.01
C ARG A 87 5.44 -1.85 14.67
N LYS A 88 4.65 -2.66 13.97
CA LYS A 88 4.09 -3.92 14.51
C LYS A 88 5.14 -5.00 14.70
N TYR A 89 6.07 -5.16 13.77
CA TYR A 89 7.21 -6.06 13.87
C TYR A 89 8.08 -5.71 15.07
N GLN A 90 8.41 -4.42 15.26
CA GLN A 90 9.20 -3.97 16.41
C GLN A 90 8.48 -4.24 17.75
N GLU A 91 7.17 -4.03 17.79
CA GLU A 91 6.33 -4.30 18.96
C GLU A 91 6.30 -5.80 19.32
N LEU A 92 6.25 -6.68 18.32
CA LEU A 92 5.88 -8.09 18.50
C LEU A 92 7.06 -9.06 18.42
N ARG A 93 8.17 -8.74 17.74
CA ARG A 93 9.28 -9.69 17.48
C ARG A 93 9.87 -10.38 18.72
N HIS A 94 9.76 -9.77 19.91
CA HIS A 94 10.21 -10.36 21.17
C HIS A 94 9.06 -10.79 22.08
N LYS A 95 7.88 -10.18 21.93
CA LYS A 95 6.70 -10.47 22.77
C LYS A 95 5.93 -11.68 22.27
N ASP A 96 5.77 -11.77 20.95
CA ASP A 96 5.08 -12.86 20.26
C ASP A 96 5.77 -13.13 18.90
N PRO A 97 6.87 -13.91 18.91
CA PRO A 97 7.59 -14.26 17.68
C PRO A 97 6.78 -15.10 16.69
N ARG A 98 5.64 -15.68 17.12
CA ARG A 98 4.73 -16.46 16.27
C ARG A 98 3.62 -15.61 15.67
N SER A 99 3.58 -14.31 16.00
CA SER A 99 2.62 -13.40 15.41
C SER A 99 2.81 -13.35 13.89
N PRO A 100 1.72 -13.28 13.11
CA PRO A 100 1.81 -13.11 11.65
C PRO A 100 2.70 -11.93 11.24
N TRP A 101 2.75 -10.87 12.04
CA TRP A 101 3.62 -9.71 11.81
C TRP A 101 5.10 -10.04 11.78
N VAL A 102 5.52 -11.14 12.41
CA VAL A 102 6.91 -11.60 12.52
C VAL A 102 7.16 -12.79 11.58
N SER A 103 6.19 -13.69 11.44
CA SER A 103 6.37 -14.95 10.69
C SER A 103 5.88 -14.94 9.25
N GLU A 104 4.87 -14.14 8.91
CA GLU A 104 4.18 -14.22 7.60
C GLU A 104 4.25 -12.91 6.82
N GLU A 105 3.99 -11.78 7.48
CA GLU A 105 3.96 -10.46 6.84
C GLU A 105 5.30 -10.02 6.21
N PRO A 106 6.48 -10.42 6.71
CA PRO A 106 7.73 -10.19 5.98
C PRO A 106 7.71 -10.75 4.56
N GLU A 107 7.26 -11.99 4.37
CA GLU A 107 7.24 -12.63 3.05
C GLU A 107 6.28 -11.94 2.08
N PHE A 108 5.13 -11.48 2.59
CA PHE A 108 4.20 -10.68 1.80
C PHE A 108 4.86 -9.38 1.30
N LEU A 109 5.58 -8.67 2.19
CA LEU A 109 6.30 -7.45 1.82
C LEU A 109 7.50 -7.70 0.91
N TYR A 110 8.15 -8.86 0.99
CA TYR A 110 9.20 -9.22 0.04
C TYR A 110 8.65 -9.41 -1.36
N GLY A 111 7.50 -10.09 -1.50
CA GLY A 111 6.81 -10.21 -2.79
C GLY A 111 6.44 -8.84 -3.36
N TRP A 112 5.88 -7.96 -2.54
CA TRP A 112 5.56 -6.59 -2.95
C TRP A 112 6.83 -5.78 -3.31
N LEU A 113 7.95 -5.98 -2.60
CA LEU A 113 9.25 -5.38 -2.94
C LEU A 113 9.77 -5.83 -4.32
N VAL A 114 9.55 -7.08 -4.72
CA VAL A 114 9.91 -7.54 -6.08
C VAL A 114 9.15 -6.75 -7.14
N HIS A 115 7.84 -6.54 -6.96
CA HIS A 115 7.04 -5.76 -7.90
C HIS A 115 7.58 -4.33 -8.05
N ARG A 116 8.04 -3.73 -6.94
CA ARG A 116 8.70 -2.42 -6.92
C ARG A 116 10.02 -2.43 -7.71
N VAL A 117 10.86 -3.43 -7.50
CA VAL A 117 12.13 -3.59 -8.23
C VAL A 117 11.90 -3.71 -9.73
N ALA A 118 10.92 -4.49 -10.17
CA ALA A 118 10.56 -4.63 -11.58
C ALA A 118 10.18 -3.29 -12.25
N ARG A 119 9.75 -2.30 -11.46
CA ARG A 119 9.39 -0.95 -11.92
C ARG A 119 10.52 0.08 -11.78
N GLY A 120 11.70 -0.35 -11.33
CA GLY A 120 12.89 0.49 -11.23
C GLY A 120 13.00 1.32 -9.94
N ASP A 121 12.11 1.14 -8.97
CA ASP A 121 12.13 1.88 -7.70
C ASP A 121 12.57 1.05 -6.48
N GLY A 122 13.12 -0.15 -6.75
CA GLY A 122 13.60 -1.11 -5.77
C GLY A 122 14.54 -0.51 -4.72
N ASP A 123 15.51 0.32 -5.12
CA ASP A 123 16.47 0.94 -4.19
C ASP A 123 15.80 1.80 -3.12
N LYS A 124 14.74 2.53 -3.50
CA LYS A 124 13.97 3.36 -2.58
C LYS A 124 13.08 2.48 -1.71
N ALA A 125 12.40 1.50 -2.32
CA ALA A 125 11.52 0.58 -1.61
C ALA A 125 12.27 -0.28 -0.57
N ALA A 126 13.42 -0.85 -0.92
CA ALA A 126 14.27 -1.62 -0.03
C ALA A 126 14.75 -0.80 1.17
N ARG A 127 15.22 0.43 0.93
CA ARG A 127 15.58 1.37 2.01
C ARG A 127 14.41 1.62 2.96
N ILE A 128 13.20 1.81 2.42
CA ILE A 128 12.00 2.03 3.24
C ILE A 128 11.68 0.79 4.08
N LEU A 129 11.78 -0.42 3.52
CA LEU A 129 11.46 -1.65 4.24
C LEU A 129 12.49 -2.00 5.33
N PHE A 130 13.78 -1.94 5.01
CA PHE A 130 14.82 -2.53 5.84
C PHE A 130 15.50 -1.54 6.80
N ARG A 131 15.57 -0.24 6.49
CA ARG A 131 16.27 0.71 7.35
C ARG A 131 15.63 0.80 8.74
N GLY A 132 16.46 0.72 9.79
CA GLY A 132 16.01 0.70 11.18
C GLY A 132 15.42 -0.64 11.65
N MET A 133 15.47 -1.67 10.80
CA MET A 133 15.02 -3.02 11.15
C MET A 133 16.19 -3.90 11.59
N PRO A 134 15.94 -4.95 12.39
CA PRO A 134 16.98 -5.90 12.77
C PRO A 134 17.58 -6.63 11.56
N TRP A 135 18.88 -6.89 11.62
CA TRP A 135 19.62 -7.62 10.58
C TRP A 135 19.02 -8.98 10.23
N SER A 136 18.44 -9.66 11.22
CA SER A 136 17.77 -10.95 11.04
C SER A 136 16.63 -10.90 10.02
N LEU A 137 15.93 -9.76 9.89
CA LEU A 137 14.88 -9.59 8.88
C LEU A 137 15.46 -9.56 7.47
N TYR A 138 16.64 -8.95 7.29
CA TYR A 138 17.31 -8.93 6.01
C TYR A 138 17.94 -10.28 5.66
N GLN A 139 18.48 -11.01 6.64
CA GLN A 139 18.92 -12.40 6.44
C GLN A 139 17.77 -13.31 6.00
N ALA A 140 16.58 -13.15 6.59
CA ALA A 140 15.39 -13.87 6.18
C ALA A 140 14.99 -13.54 4.73
N TYR A 141 15.10 -12.26 4.33
CA TYR A 141 14.91 -11.86 2.93
C TYR A 141 15.93 -12.52 1.99
N LEU A 142 17.22 -12.57 2.34
CA LEU A 142 18.25 -13.21 1.51
C LEU A 142 17.96 -14.71 1.31
N ALA A 143 17.58 -15.41 2.38
CA ALA A 143 17.20 -16.82 2.29
C ALA A 143 15.93 -17.02 1.45
N TRP A 144 14.96 -16.10 1.56
CA TRP A 144 13.78 -16.09 0.71
C TRP A 144 14.14 -15.82 -0.76
N ALA A 145 15.10 -14.93 -1.05
CA ALA A 145 15.48 -14.58 -2.41
C ALA A 145 16.26 -15.69 -3.16
N GLU A 146 17.08 -16.48 -2.47
CA GLU A 146 18.02 -17.46 -3.07
C GLU A 146 17.40 -18.42 -4.10
N GLY A 147 16.10 -18.74 -3.99
CA GLY A 147 15.38 -19.63 -4.90
C GLY A 147 14.52 -18.95 -5.97
N ARG A 148 14.56 -17.62 -6.11
CA ARG A 148 13.57 -16.85 -6.88
C ARG A 148 14.20 -16.14 -8.08
N PRO A 149 13.92 -16.56 -9.33
CA PRO A 149 14.48 -15.95 -10.53
C PRO A 149 14.16 -14.46 -10.67
N GLU A 150 12.99 -14.03 -10.20
CA GLU A 150 12.59 -12.63 -10.13
C GLU A 150 13.49 -11.79 -9.23
N THR A 151 14.27 -12.44 -8.36
CA THR A 151 15.29 -11.81 -7.52
C THR A 151 16.70 -11.76 -8.13
N ALA A 152 16.89 -12.40 -9.29
CA ALA A 152 18.20 -12.50 -9.93
C ALA A 152 18.67 -11.16 -10.51
N GLY A 153 19.93 -10.79 -10.26
CA GLY A 153 20.55 -9.57 -10.82
C GLY A 153 20.39 -8.31 -9.96
N TRP A 154 19.72 -8.39 -8.82
CA TRP A 154 19.67 -7.31 -7.83
C TRP A 154 20.11 -7.85 -6.49
N ARG A 155 21.25 -7.33 -6.04
CA ARG A 155 21.78 -7.66 -4.72
C ARG A 155 21.53 -6.47 -3.82
N ILE A 156 20.51 -6.57 -2.96
CA ILE A 156 20.39 -5.62 -1.85
C ILE A 156 21.61 -5.86 -0.97
N VAL A 157 22.41 -4.83 -0.69
CA VAL A 157 23.51 -4.85 0.27
C VAL A 157 23.10 -3.95 1.43
N ALA A 158 23.20 -4.45 2.64
CA ALA A 158 22.89 -3.67 3.83
C ALA A 158 24.10 -3.64 4.78
N GLU A 159 24.32 -2.50 5.41
CA GLU A 159 25.29 -2.33 6.48
C GLU A 159 24.53 -2.24 7.81
N GLU A 160 25.04 -2.91 8.85
CA GLU A 160 24.46 -2.87 10.18
C GLU A 160 25.34 -2.12 11.19
N ASP A 161 24.68 -1.52 12.19
CA ASP A 161 25.28 -1.08 13.45
C ASP A 161 24.50 -1.71 14.61
N ASN A 162 25.20 -2.42 15.50
CA ASN A 162 24.61 -3.12 16.65
C ASN A 162 23.39 -4.00 16.32
N GLY A 163 23.42 -4.71 15.19
CA GLY A 163 22.33 -5.60 14.77
C GLY A 163 21.16 -4.89 14.08
N ILE A 164 21.25 -3.58 13.83
CA ILE A 164 20.23 -2.77 13.16
C ILE A 164 20.76 -2.28 11.81
N ILE A 165 19.93 -2.36 10.79
CA ILE A 165 20.28 -1.93 9.43
C ILE A 165 20.31 -0.40 9.35
N GLU A 166 21.48 0.17 9.09
CA GLU A 166 21.69 1.61 8.94
C GLU A 166 21.62 2.07 7.49
N LYS A 167 22.16 1.25 6.58
CA LYS A 167 22.31 1.58 5.17
C LYS A 167 21.87 0.41 4.31
N VAL A 168 21.23 0.72 3.19
CA VAL A 168 20.76 -0.25 2.18
C VAL A 168 21.05 0.30 0.80
N GLU A 169 21.72 -0.49 -0.03
CA GLU A 169 22.09 -0.22 -1.42
C GLU A 169 21.62 -1.37 -2.31
N ILE A 170 21.40 -1.12 -3.60
CA ILE A 170 21.20 -2.18 -4.58
C ILE A 170 22.42 -2.21 -5.49
N ASP A 171 23.13 -3.33 -5.44
CA ASP A 171 24.18 -3.66 -6.38
C ASP A 171 23.55 -4.35 -7.60
N ARG A 172 23.66 -3.70 -8.76
CA ARG A 172 23.18 -4.18 -10.06
C ARG A 172 24.39 -4.67 -10.83
N SER A 173 24.76 -5.93 -10.59
CA SER A 173 25.85 -6.63 -11.28
C SER A 173 25.37 -7.29 -12.57
#